data_AF-A0A6H5H7H9-F1
#
_entry.id   AF-A0A6H5H7H9-F1
#
_cell.length_a   1.000
_cell.length_b   1.000
_cell.length_c   1.000
_cell.angle_alpha   90.00
_cell.angle_beta   90.00
_cell.angle_gamma   90.00
#
_symmetry.space_group_name_H-M   'P 1'
#
loop_
_entity.id
_entity.type
_entity.pdbx_description
1 polymer ?
#
loop_
_entity_poly.entity_id
_entity_poly.type
_entity_poly.pdbx_seq_one_letter_code
_entity_poly.pdbx_strand_id
1 'polypeptide(L)' 'MGHMSPATSPGSFVVPHFAIVRDSPTSPVRVVFDGSCRDTSGLSLNDRLLTGPPLQKRHLRNCDAFPLSSNRCNL' A
#
# COMPACT_ATOMS: atom_id res chain seq x y z
N MET A 1 -13.83 -16.01 6.93
CA MET A 1 -12.39 -16.29 7.08
C MET A 1 -11.90 -17.16 5.92
N GLY A 2 -11.97 -16.67 4.68
CA GLY A 2 -11.64 -17.44 3.46
C GLY A 2 -10.80 -16.65 2.45
N HIS A 3 -10.20 -15.56 2.89
CA HIS A 3 -9.42 -14.65 2.04
C HIS A 3 -7.90 -14.93 2.13
N MET A 4 -7.48 -15.83 3.02
CA MET A 4 -6.09 -16.25 3.18
C MET A 4 -6.05 -17.77 3.42
N SER A 5 -5.10 -18.44 2.79
CA SER A 5 -4.79 -19.85 3.01
C SER A 5 -3.32 -20.01 3.40
N PRO A 6 -2.93 -21.07 4.13
CA PRO A 6 -1.54 -21.40 4.34
C PRO A 6 -0.82 -21.54 3.00
N ALA A 7 0.38 -20.98 2.89
CA ALA A 7 1.21 -21.18 1.71
C ALA A 7 1.77 -22.61 1.72
N THR A 8 1.72 -23.28 0.57
CA THR A 8 2.27 -24.64 0.42
C THR A 8 3.80 -24.66 0.45
N SER A 9 4.42 -23.52 0.16
CA SER A 9 5.87 -23.32 0.16
C SER A 9 6.22 -22.00 0.83
N PRO A 10 7.47 -21.83 1.30
CA PRO A 10 7.95 -20.53 1.77
C PRO A 10 7.79 -19.46 0.69
N GLY A 11 7.32 -18.27 1.09
CA GLY A 11 7.24 -17.13 0.18
C GLY A 11 8.62 -16.57 -0.12
N SER A 12 8.90 -16.24 -1.38
CA SER A 12 10.15 -15.57 -1.78
C SER A 12 10.25 -14.12 -1.29
N PHE A 13 9.15 -13.56 -0.82
CA PHE A 13 9.06 -12.19 -0.32
C PHE A 13 8.15 -12.16 0.91
N VAL A 14 8.55 -11.37 1.91
CA VAL A 14 7.76 -11.13 3.12
C VAL A 14 7.38 -9.66 3.14
N VAL A 15 6.08 -9.39 3.25
CA VAL A 15 5.58 -8.04 3.47
C VAL A 15 5.61 -7.77 4.98
N PRO A 16 6.39 -6.79 5.46
CA PRO A 16 6.36 -6.41 6.87
C PRO A 16 4.95 -6.04 7.29
N HIS A 17 4.53 -6.48 8.48
CA HIS A 17 3.19 -6.20 9.00
C HIS A 17 3.25 -5.76 10.45
N PHE A 18 2.37 -4.83 10.81
CA PHE A 18 2.27 -4.24 12.14
C PHE A 18 0.84 -4.30 12.63
N ALA A 19 0.65 -4.75 13.88
CA ALA A 19 -0.65 -4.76 14.52
C ALA A 19 -0.93 -3.38 15.15
N ILE A 20 -2.03 -2.76 14.74
CA ILE A 20 -2.58 -1.56 15.36
C ILE A 20 -3.63 -1.99 16.37
N VAL A 21 -3.24 -1.92 17.64
CA VAL A 21 -4.12 -2.12 18.78
C VAL A 21 -4.55 -0.75 19.29
N ARG A 22 -5.85 -0.57 19.53
CA ARG A 22 -6.39 0.62 20.18
C ARG A 22 -6.95 0.21 21.53
N ASP A 23 -6.69 1.03 22.54
CA ASP A 23 -7.23 0.82 23.88
C ASP A 23 -8.68 1.30 23.93
N SER A 24 -9.55 0.52 23.28
CA SER A 24 -10.98 0.73 23.30
C SER A 24 -11.67 -0.62 23.16
N PRO A 25 -12.73 -0.89 23.94
CA PRO A 25 -13.37 -2.20 23.98
C PRO A 25 -14.06 -2.58 22.67
N THR A 26 -14.34 -1.60 21.80
CA THR A 26 -15.10 -1.81 20.56
C THR A 26 -14.26 -1.73 19.29
N SER A 27 -12.99 -1.29 19.35
CA SER A 27 -12.15 -1.26 18.14
C SER A 27 -11.48 -2.61 17.91
N PRO A 28 -11.72 -3.27 16.76
CA PRO A 28 -10.96 -4.45 16.40
C PRO A 28 -9.49 -4.08 16.13
N VAL A 29 -8.60 -5.04 16.36
CA VAL A 29 -7.20 -4.98 15.92
C VAL A 29 -7.17 -4.86 14.40
N ARG A 30 -6.33 -3.98 13.88
CA ARG A 30 -6.08 -3.85 12.44
C ARG A 30 -4.64 -4.23 12.15
N VAL A 31 -4.42 -5.05 11.13
CA VAL A 31 -3.08 -5.35 10.64
C VAL A 31 -2.78 -4.45 9.45
N VAL A 32 -1.66 -3.74 9.49
CA VAL A 32 -1.16 -2.94 8.37
C VAL A 32 -0.02 -3.68 7.73
N PHE A 33 -0.11 -3.87 6.41
CA PHE A 33 0.94 -4.43 5.58
C PHE A 33 1.70 -3.29 4.90
N ASP A 34 3.02 -3.23 5.08
CA ASP A 34 3.86 -2.23 4.45
C ASP A 34 4.25 -2.65 3.03
N GLY A 35 3.46 -2.22 2.05
CA GLY A 35 3.73 -2.44 0.63
C GLY A 35 4.85 -1.56 0.04
N SER A 36 5.37 -0.61 0.81
CA SER A 36 6.45 0.31 0.39
C SER A 36 7.85 -0.20 0.74
N CYS A 37 7.94 -1.21 1.61
CA CYS A 37 9.20 -1.87 1.93
C CYS A 37 9.87 -2.40 0.65
N ARG A 38 11.13 -2.04 0.45
CA ARG A 38 11.92 -2.40 -0.72
C ARG A 38 12.63 -3.74 -0.48
N ASP A 39 12.67 -4.56 -1.52
CA ASP A 39 13.45 -5.79 -1.51
C ASP A 39 14.92 -5.55 -1.88
N THR A 40 15.67 -6.64 -2.05
CA THR A 40 17.08 -6.60 -2.46
C THR A 40 17.32 -6.00 -3.84
N SER A 41 16.29 -5.91 -4.70
CA SER A 41 16.35 -5.22 -5.99
C SER A 41 16.07 -3.72 -5.89
N GLY A 42 15.73 -3.23 -4.69
CA GLY A 42 15.42 -1.81 -4.44
C GLY A 42 14.02 -1.39 -4.86
N LEU A 43 13.16 -2.33 -5.26
CA LEU A 43 11.78 -2.12 -5.67
C LEU A 43 10.81 -2.57 -4.56
N SER A 44 9.68 -1.88 -4.42
CA SER A 44 8.61 -2.23 -3.49
C SER A 44 7.49 -3.04 -4.16
N LEU A 45 6.56 -3.58 -3.36
CA LEU A 45 5.36 -4.22 -3.90
C LEU A 45 4.54 -3.24 -4.74
N ASN A 46 4.41 -2.00 -4.27
CA ASN A 46 3.65 -0.95 -4.96
C ASN A 46 4.24 -0.62 -6.35
N ASP A 47 5.56 -0.69 -6.52
CA ASP A 47 6.22 -0.42 -7.80
C ASP A 47 5.97 -1.51 -8.85
N ARG A 48 5.62 -2.72 -8.40
CA ARG A 48 5.37 -3.88 -9.27
C ARG A 48 3.90 -4.06 -9.63
N LEU A 49 2.99 -3.45 -8.86
CA LEU A 49 1.57 -3.55 -9.09
C LEU A 49 1.10 -2.47 -10.08
N LEU A 50 0.26 -2.87 -11.03
CA LEU A 50 -0.37 -1.93 -11.95
C LEU A 50 -1.34 -1.02 -11.19
N THR A 51 -1.28 0.28 -11.47
CA THR A 51 -2.24 1.23 -10.91
C THR A 51 -3.61 0.99 -11.55
N GLY A 52 -4.61 0.71 -10.72
CA GLY A 52 -6.00 0.56 -11.18
C GLY A 52 -6.64 1.89 -11.58
N PRO A 53 -7.83 1.84 -12.21
CA PRO A 53 -8.61 3.05 -12.46
C PRO A 53 -8.92 3.78 -11.14
N PRO A 54 -9.04 5.12 -11.18
CA PRO A 54 -9.29 5.90 -9.97
C PRO A 54 -10.59 5.48 -9.29
N LEU A 55 -10.53 5.20 -7.98
CA LEU A 55 -11.67 4.71 -7.19
C LEU A 55 -12.81 5.73 -7.09
N GLN A 56 -12.48 7.03 -7.10
CA GLN A 56 -13.46 8.11 -7.07
C GLN A 56 -13.41 8.88 -8.39
N LYS A 57 -14.59 9.12 -8.97
CA LYS A 57 -14.71 10.09 -10.07
C LYS A 57 -14.20 11.42 -9.54
N ARG A 58 -13.14 11.91 -10.18
CA ARG A 58 -12.51 13.21 -9.92
C ARG A 58 -13.59 14.30 -9.87
N HIS A 59 -14.00 14.71 -8.67
CA HIS A 59 -14.84 15.89 -8.48
C HIS A 59 -13.92 17.10 -8.30
N LEU A 60 -13.09 17.38 -9.32
CA LEU A 60 -12.35 18.64 -9.33
C LEU A 60 -13.30 19.72 -9.85
N ARG A 61 -13.79 20.55 -8.93
CA ARG A 61 -14.14 21.92 -9.28
C ARG A 61 -12.83 22.67 -9.53
N ASN A 62 -12.61 23.09 -10.78
CA ASN A 62 -11.80 24.22 -11.23
C ASN A 62 -10.47 24.50 -10.49
N CYS A 63 -9.54 23.55 -10.46
CA CYS A 63 -8.12 23.88 -10.29
C CYS A 63 -7.34 23.00 -11.27
N ASP A 64 -6.72 23.68 -12.23
CA ASP A 64 -6.24 23.17 -13.49
C ASP A 64 -5.08 22.17 -13.39
N ALA A 65 -4.88 21.49 -14.52
CA ALA A 65 -3.74 20.66 -14.85
C ALA A 65 -2.41 21.22 -14.31
N PHE A 66 -1.83 20.55 -13.32
CA PHE A 66 -0.39 20.59 -13.14
C PHE A 66 0.20 19.50 -14.05
N PRO A 67 0.97 19.86 -15.10
CA PRO A 67 1.68 18.88 -15.89
C PRO A 67 2.71 18.20 -14.98
N LEU A 68 2.91 16.91 -15.20
CA LEU A 68 4.03 16.15 -14.65
C LEU A 68 5.34 16.80 -15.13
N SER A 69 5.85 17.79 -14.42
CA SER A 69 7.24 18.20 -14.52
C SER A 69 7.95 17.75 -13.26
N SER A 70 8.93 16.85 -13.45
CA SER A 70 10.07 16.58 -12.60
C SER A 70 10.26 17.57 -11.45
N ASN A 71 10.25 17.06 -10.22
CA ASN A 71 11.31 17.29 -9.22
C ASN A 71 11.05 16.28 -8.08
N ARG A 72 11.87 15.23 -7.97
CA ARG A 72 13.16 15.15 -7.25
C ARG A 72 12.95 15.01 -5.73
N CYS A 73 13.71 14.06 -5.19
CA CYS A 73 13.87 13.63 -3.80
C CYS A 73 13.88 14.73 -2.71
N ASN A 74 13.66 14.22 -1.49
CA ASN A 74 13.93 14.76 -0.14
C ASN A 74 12.83 15.60 0.52
N LEU A 75 12.03 14.95 1.37
CA LEU A 75 12.22 14.91 2.83
C LEU A 75 11.48 13.71 3.42
#